data_AF-L8FYE3-F1
#
_entry.id   AF-L8FYE3-F1
#
_cell.length_a   1.000
_cell.length_b   1.000
_cell.length_c   1.000
_cell.angle_alpha   90.00
_cell.angle_beta   90.00
_cell.angle_gamma   90.00
#
_symmetry.space_group_name_H-M   'P 1'
#
loop_
_entity.id
_entity.type
_entity.pdbx_description
1 polymer ?
#
loop_
_entity_poly.entity_id
_entity_poly.type
_entity_poly.pdbx_seq_one_letter_code
_entity_poly.pdbx_strand_id
1 'polypeptide(L)'
;MHFFWGDHIHQDVSRGPFSSTRNWMDARLALSEHDCRSTLTKYSDRNGIDTDDEDALDDAQRTLNIVNRLKALVGQIFSIGHLEDEPSMLFHDDLSQHNILVDDGGALTGVLDWECVSIGIT
;
A
#
# COMPACT_ATOMS: atom_id res chain seq x y z
N MET A 1 1.01 -4.31 6.16
CA MET A 1 0.57 -5.48 5.37
C MET A 1 -0.12 -5.14 4.03
N HIS A 2 0.17 -3.99 3.40
CA HIS A 2 -0.59 -3.54 2.22
C HIS A 2 -0.60 -4.55 1.05
N PHE A 3 0.38 -5.44 0.89
CA PHE A 3 0.41 -6.41 -0.22
C PHE A 3 -0.30 -7.75 0.06
N PHE A 4 -0.65 -8.02 1.33
CA PHE A 4 -1.08 -9.34 1.77
C PHE A 4 -2.44 -9.35 2.48
N TRP A 5 -2.97 -8.17 2.81
CA TRP A 5 -4.23 -8.05 3.50
C TRP A 5 -5.43 -8.23 2.56
N GLY A 6 -6.43 -9.00 3.00
CA GLY A 6 -7.68 -9.18 2.27
C GLY A 6 -7.47 -9.75 0.87
N ASP A 7 -8.14 -9.17 -0.12
CA ASP A 7 -8.08 -9.62 -1.51
C ASP A 7 -6.72 -9.35 -2.19
N HIS A 8 -5.87 -8.50 -1.60
CA HIS A 8 -4.57 -8.14 -2.18
C HIS A 8 -3.64 -9.34 -2.35
N ILE A 9 -3.81 -10.39 -1.55
CA ILE A 9 -3.04 -11.63 -1.68
C ILE A 9 -3.31 -12.37 -2.99
N HIS A 10 -4.48 -12.16 -3.61
CA HIS A 10 -4.90 -12.83 -4.84
C HIS A 10 -4.69 -11.98 -6.10
N GLN A 11 -4.43 -10.68 -5.95
CA GLN A 11 -4.25 -9.77 -7.08
C GLN A 11 -2.91 -9.99 -7.79
N ASP A 12 -2.91 -9.88 -9.12
CA ASP A 12 -1.71 -9.99 -9.94
C ASP A 12 -0.95 -8.65 -9.98
N VAL A 13 -0.27 -8.36 -8.88
CA VAL A 13 0.58 -7.18 -8.71
C VAL A 13 1.95 -7.65 -8.22
N SER A 14 3.02 -7.04 -8.76
CA SER A 14 4.39 -7.31 -8.29
C SER A 14 4.51 -7.05 -6.80
N ARG A 15 5.12 -7.99 -6.07
CA ARG A 15 5.38 -7.90 -4.62
C ARG A 15 6.87 -7.73 -4.32
N GLY A 16 7.65 -7.40 -5.34
CA GLY A 16 9.08 -7.22 -5.27
C GLY A 16 9.90 -8.51 -5.51
N PRO A 17 11.21 -8.46 -5.24
CA PRO A 17 11.95 -7.28 -4.79
C PRO A 17 11.87 -6.16 -5.84
N PHE A 18 11.65 -4.92 -5.38
CA PHE A 18 11.60 -3.76 -6.27
C PHE A 18 13.03 -3.21 -6.44
N SER A 19 13.39 -2.82 -7.65
CA SER A 19 14.70 -2.20 -7.95
C SER A 19 14.68 -0.67 -7.86
N SER A 20 13.49 -0.08 -7.72
CA SER A 20 13.29 1.37 -7.59
C SER A 20 12.02 1.71 -6.82
N THR A 21 12.02 2.86 -6.17
CA THR A 21 10.86 3.44 -5.48
C THR A 21 9.71 3.63 -6.45
N ARG A 22 10.00 3.93 -7.72
CA ARG A 22 9.01 3.97 -8.80
C ARG A 22 8.23 2.67 -8.91
N ASN A 23 8.92 1.55 -9.09
CA ASN A 23 8.28 0.23 -9.26
C ASN A 23 7.47 -0.16 -8.02
N TRP A 24 7.98 0.17 -6.82
CA TRP A 24 7.28 -0.03 -5.57
C TRP A 24 5.99 0.80 -5.48
N MET A 25 6.06 2.09 -5.83
CA MET A 25 4.90 2.99 -5.83
C MET A 25 3.86 2.59 -6.87
N ASP A 26 4.28 2.21 -8.07
CA ASP A 26 3.37 1.73 -9.12
C ASP A 26 2.60 0.49 -8.65
N ALA A 27 3.27 -0.45 -8.00
CA ALA A 27 2.63 -1.65 -7.45
C ALA A 27 1.61 -1.30 -6.34
N ARG A 28 1.96 -0.40 -5.41
CA ARG A 28 1.03 0.05 -4.36
C ARG A 28 -0.19 0.75 -4.94
N LEU A 29 0.01 1.65 -5.90
CA LEU A 29 -1.08 2.37 -6.57
C LEU A 29 -1.94 1.43 -7.43
N ALA A 30 -1.40 0.34 -7.95
CA ALA A 30 -2.17 -0.67 -8.68
C ALA A 30 -3.15 -1.41 -7.76
N LEU A 31 -2.71 -1.81 -6.55
CA LEU A 31 -3.60 -2.40 -5.54
C LEU A 31 -4.71 -1.41 -5.12
N SER A 32 -4.35 -0.16 -4.79
CA SER A 32 -5.37 0.85 -4.42
C SER A 32 -6.36 1.15 -5.56
N GLU A 33 -5.90 1.14 -6.82
CA GLU A 33 -6.79 1.27 -7.97
C GLU A 33 -7.74 0.08 -8.07
N HIS A 34 -7.24 -1.14 -7.88
CA HIS A 34 -8.06 -2.34 -7.92
C HIS A 34 -9.16 -2.31 -6.86
N ASP A 35 -8.83 -1.93 -5.62
CA ASP A 35 -9.82 -1.77 -4.54
C ASP A 35 -10.93 -0.80 -4.91
N CYS A 36 -10.55 0.39 -5.41
CA CYS A 36 -11.52 1.39 -5.81
C CYS A 36 -12.43 0.87 -6.93
N ARG A 37 -11.86 0.22 -7.95
CA ARG A 37 -12.63 -0.34 -9.07
C ARG A 37 -13.53 -1.48 -8.63
N SER A 38 -13.05 -2.36 -7.75
CA SER A 38 -13.81 -3.46 -7.19
C SER A 38 -15.03 -2.96 -6.42
N THR A 39 -14.85 -1.95 -5.55
CA THR A 39 -15.95 -1.29 -4.83
C THR A 39 -16.94 -0.65 -5.80
N LEU A 40 -16.47 0.13 -6.77
CA LEU A 40 -17.34 0.78 -7.76
C LEU A 40 -18.18 -0.25 -8.55
N THR A 41 -17.58 -1.35 -9.01
CA THR A 41 -18.29 -2.41 -9.72
C THR A 41 -19.27 -3.19 -8.84
N LYS A 42 -18.88 -3.48 -7.59
CA LYS A 42 -19.73 -4.23 -6.65
C LYS A 42 -21.06 -3.53 -6.39
N TYR A 43 -21.06 -2.20 -6.35
CA TYR A 43 -22.22 -1.41 -5.96
C TYR A 43 -22.93 -0.72 -7.15
N SER A 44 -22.28 -0.56 -8.31
CA SER A 44 -22.92 0.02 -9.52
C SER A 44 -24.13 -0.76 -10.01
N ASP A 45 -24.18 -2.07 -9.76
CA ASP A 45 -25.18 -2.98 -10.32
C ASP A 45 -26.28 -3.35 -9.30
N ARG A 46 -26.23 -2.78 -8.08
CA ARG A 46 -27.14 -3.14 -6.98
C ARG A 46 -28.39 -2.25 -6.99
N ASN A 47 -29.57 -2.86 -7.10
CA ASN A 47 -30.83 -2.14 -7.02
C ASN A 47 -31.16 -1.86 -5.54
N GLY A 48 -30.90 -0.63 -5.09
CA GLY A 48 -31.01 -0.21 -3.70
C GLY A 48 -29.69 -0.41 -2.95
N ILE A 49 -28.97 0.70 -2.77
CA ILE A 49 -27.81 0.84 -1.90
C ILE A 49 -28.26 1.52 -0.61
N ASP A 50 -27.72 1.10 0.53
CA ASP A 50 -27.91 1.81 1.78
C ASP A 50 -26.90 2.97 1.89
N THR A 51 -26.99 3.76 2.96
CA THR A 51 -26.11 4.92 3.17
C THR A 51 -24.64 4.54 3.27
N ASP A 52 -24.34 3.36 3.84
CA ASP A 52 -22.97 2.89 4.01
C ASP A 52 -22.36 2.50 2.64
N ASP A 53 -23.16 1.88 1.77
CA ASP A 53 -22.80 1.58 0.38
C ASP A 53 -22.62 2.87 -0.46
N GLU A 54 -23.42 3.92 -0.23
CA GLU A 54 -23.25 5.24 -0.86
C GLU A 54 -21.94 5.93 -0.44
N ASP A 55 -21.63 5.96 0.87
CA ASP A 55 -20.39 6.52 1.39
C ASP A 55 -19.16 5.78 0.82
N ALA A 56 -19.22 4.45 0.76
CA ALA A 56 -18.15 3.64 0.18
C ALA A 56 -17.93 3.92 -1.32
N LEU A 57 -18.99 4.21 -2.08
CA LEU A 57 -18.91 4.58 -3.49
C LEU A 57 -18.23 5.95 -3.67
N ASP A 58 -18.63 6.94 -2.89
CA ASP A 58 -18.05 8.29 -2.93
C ASP A 58 -16.56 8.26 -2.55
N ASP A 59 -16.21 7.52 -1.50
CA ASP A 59 -14.82 7.34 -1.08
C ASP A 59 -13.99 6.61 -2.14
N ALA A 60 -14.51 5.55 -2.75
CA ALA A 60 -13.84 4.84 -3.84
C ALA A 60 -13.63 5.75 -5.06
N GLN A 61 -14.63 6.55 -5.43
CA GLN A 61 -14.54 7.46 -6.56
C GLN A 61 -13.53 8.58 -6.31
N ARG A 62 -13.53 9.16 -5.11
CA ARG A 62 -12.56 10.17 -4.68
C ARG A 62 -11.14 9.62 -4.67
N THR A 63 -10.97 8.43 -4.10
CA THR A 63 -9.66 7.77 -3.97
C THR A 63 -9.11 7.40 -5.34
N LEU A 64 -9.94 6.87 -6.25
CA LEU A 64 -9.53 6.56 -7.62
C LEU A 64 -9.02 7.80 -8.37
N ASN A 65 -9.66 8.96 -8.19
CA ASN A 65 -9.19 10.21 -8.77
C ASN A 65 -7.79 10.59 -8.24
N ILE A 66 -7.58 10.46 -6.93
CA ILE A 66 -6.27 10.71 -6.31
C ILE A 66 -5.22 9.73 -6.86
N VAL A 67 -5.53 8.44 -6.93
CA VAL A 67 -4.64 7.40 -7.47
C VAL A 67 -4.22 7.73 -8.90
N ASN A 68 -5.16 8.09 -9.77
CA ASN A 68 -4.86 8.45 -11.16
C ASN A 68 -3.93 9.68 -11.26
N ARG A 69 -4.14 10.68 -10.40
CA ARG A 69 -3.26 11.86 -10.34
C ARG A 69 -1.86 11.50 -9.84
N LEU A 70 -1.76 10.62 -8.83
CA LEU A 70 -0.47 10.14 -8.32
C LEU A 70 0.28 9.34 -9.38
N LYS A 71 -0.38 8.42 -10.09
CA LYS A 71 0.23 7.65 -11.19
C LYS A 71 0.86 8.55 -12.26
N ALA A 72 0.19 9.65 -12.62
CA ALA A 72 0.74 10.63 -13.57
C ALA A 72 1.98 11.37 -13.05
N LEU A 73 2.15 11.45 -11.73
CA LEU A 73 3.27 12.12 -11.06
C LEU A 73 4.42 11.17 -10.70
N VAL A 74 4.16 9.87 -10.53
CA VAL A 74 5.19 8.87 -10.15
C VAL A 74 6.41 8.96 -11.06
N GLY A 75 6.21 8.97 -12.38
CA GLY A 75 7.31 9.06 -13.34
C GLY A 75 8.08 10.38 -13.30
N GLN A 76 7.46 11.46 -12.81
CA GLN A 76 8.07 12.79 -12.69
C GLN A 76 8.87 12.93 -11.38
N ILE A 77 8.27 12.49 -10.27
CA ILE A 77 8.87 12.55 -8.93
C ILE A 77 10.06 11.60 -8.84
N PHE A 78 9.89 10.35 -9.28
CA PHE A 78 10.91 9.31 -9.22
C PHE A 78 11.63 9.17 -10.56
N SER A 79 12.11 10.29 -11.11
CA SER A 79 12.79 10.36 -12.42
C SER A 79 13.93 9.34 -12.56
N ILE A 80 14.12 8.79 -13.77
CA ILE A 80 15.06 7.69 -14.13
C ILE A 80 16.53 8.17 -14.15
N GLY A 81 16.97 8.91 -13.12
CA GLY A 81 18.33 9.44 -13.03
C GLY A 81 19.32 8.46 -12.40
N HIS A 82 18.85 7.38 -11.79
CA HIS A 82 19.67 6.43 -11.05
C HIS A 82 19.83 5.17 -11.89
N LEU A 83 21.01 5.03 -12.52
CA LEU A 83 21.44 3.84 -13.27
C LEU A 83 21.85 2.68 -12.34
N GLU A 84 21.81 2.89 -11.03
CA GLU A 84 22.09 1.89 -10.01
C GLU A 84 20.79 1.54 -9.27
N ASP A 85 20.64 0.28 -8.86
CA ASP A 85 19.51 -0.17 -8.04
C ASP A 85 19.42 0.71 -6.79
N GLU A 86 18.23 1.25 -6.52
CA GLU A 86 18.02 2.03 -5.30
C GLU A 86 18.21 1.10 -4.09
N PRO A 87 18.91 1.56 -3.04
CA PRO A 87 19.15 0.75 -1.86
C PRO A 87 17.82 0.31 -1.25
N SER A 88 17.77 -0.94 -0.81
CA SER A 88 16.59 -1.52 -0.20
C SER A 88 16.83 -1.88 1.26
N MET A 89 15.80 -1.76 2.08
CA MET A 89 15.86 -2.04 3.51
C MET A 89 14.60 -2.78 3.97
N LEU A 90 14.78 -3.70 4.91
CA LEU A 90 13.67 -4.30 5.63
C LEU A 90 13.14 -3.30 6.65
N PHE A 91 11.86 -2.93 6.54
CA PHE A 91 11.22 -2.02 7.50
C PHE A 91 9.99 -2.70 8.13
N HIS A 92 9.69 -2.32 9.36
CA HIS A 92 8.54 -2.82 10.09
C HIS A 92 7.31 -1.98 9.71
N ASP A 93 6.32 -2.60 9.06
CA ASP A 93 5.12 -1.93 8.51
C ASP A 93 4.24 -1.25 9.58
N ASP A 94 4.27 -1.73 10.83
CA ASP A 94 3.47 -1.22 11.96
C ASP A 94 4.34 -0.94 13.19
N LEU A 95 5.41 -0.16 13.01
CA LEU A 95 6.32 0.13 14.12
C LEU A 95 5.66 1.11 15.10
N SER A 96 5.11 0.58 16.18
CA SER A 96 4.45 1.35 17.23
C SER A 96 4.91 0.88 18.61
N GLN A 97 4.56 1.67 19.64
CA GLN A 97 4.82 1.31 21.04
C GLN A 97 4.22 -0.06 21.45
N HIS A 98 3.19 -0.54 20.74
CA HIS A 98 2.59 -1.85 21.00
C HIS A 98 3.46 -3.00 20.50
N ASN A 99 4.32 -2.73 19.53
CA ASN A 99 5.21 -3.72 18.90
C ASN A 99 6.67 -3.56 19.36
N ILE A 100 6.94 -2.70 20.34
CA ILE A 100 8.28 -2.45 20.89
C ILE A 100 8.36 -3.00 22.31
N LEU A 101 9.29 -3.92 22.53
CA LEU A 101 9.61 -4.43 23.87
C LEU A 101 10.75 -3.63 24.48
N VAL A 102 10.59 -3.24 25.75
CA VAL A 102 11.64 -2.58 26.53
C VAL A 102 11.86 -3.30 27.85
N ASP A 103 13.07 -3.22 28.40
CA ASP A 103 13.36 -3.68 29.76
C ASP A 103 12.94 -2.64 30.82
N ASP A 104 13.17 -2.96 32.09
CA ASP A 104 12.86 -2.07 33.24
C ASP A 104 13.64 -0.75 33.20
N GLY A 105 14.75 -0.69 32.45
CA GLY A 105 15.55 0.52 32.22
C GLY A 105 15.11 1.33 31.01
N GLY A 106 14.10 0.86 30.26
CA GLY A 106 13.61 1.47 29.03
C GLY A 106 14.47 1.18 27.80
N ALA A 107 15.41 0.23 27.86
CA ALA A 107 16.20 -0.16 26.70
C ALA A 107 15.38 -1.08 25.77
N LEU A 108 15.46 -0.82 24.46
CA LEU A 108 14.84 -1.67 23.43
C LEU A 108 15.40 -3.11 23.51
N THR A 109 14.53 -4.08 23.75
CA THR A 109 14.91 -5.51 23.84
C THR A 109 14.38 -6.35 22.69
N GLY A 110 13.36 -5.87 21.97
CA GLY A 110 12.80 -6.59 20.83
C GLY A 110 11.74 -5.79 20.09
N VAL A 111 11.46 -6.23 18.87
CA VAL A 111 10.35 -5.74 18.04
C VAL A 111 9.49 -6.95 17.69
N LEU A 112 8.18 -6.86 17.94
CA LEU A 112 7.19 -7.91 17.68
C LEU A 112 6.53 -7.73 16.30
N ASP A 113 5.63 -8.64 15.93
CA ASP A 113 4.73 -8.52 14.77
C ASP A 113 5.39 -8.29 13.41
N TRP A 114 6.53 -8.96 13.18
CA TRP A 114 7.21 -9.04 11.88
C TRP A 114 6.47 -9.85 10.81
N GLU A 115 5.23 -10.26 11.05
CA GLU A 115 4.44 -10.96 10.03
C GLU A 115 4.18 -10.04 8.82
N CYS A 116 4.34 -10.59 7.62
CA CYS A 116 4.05 -9.90 6.36
C CYS A 116 4.80 -8.57 6.12
N VAL A 117 6.04 -8.45 6.62
CA VAL A 117 6.94 -7.33 6.29
C VAL A 117 7.34 -7.32 4.83
N SER A 118 7.53 -6.11 4.29
CA SER A 118 7.95 -5.88 2.91
C SER A 118 9.35 -5.26 2.86
N ILE A 119 10.07 -5.53 1.78
CA ILE A 119 11.34 -4.85 1.49
C ILE A 119 11.00 -3.51 0.84
N GLY A 120 11.46 -2.42 1.45
CA GLY A 120 11.25 -1.05 0.99
C GLY A 120 12.47 -0.52 0.26
N ILE A 121 12.27 0.57 -0.48
CA ILE A 121 13.32 1.29 -1.17
C ILE A 121 13.58 2.60 -0.44
N THR A 122 14.85 2.96 -0.25
CA THR A 122 15.31 4.06 0.62
C THR A 122 15.98 5.17 -0.17
#